data_AF-A0A090Q849-F1
#
_entry.id   AF-A0A090Q849-F1
#
_cell.length_a   1.000
_cell.length_b   1.000
_cell.length_c   1.000
_cell.angle_alpha   90.00
_cell.angle_beta   90.00
_cell.angle_gamma   90.00
#
_symmetry.space_group_name_H-M   'P 1'
#
loop_
_entity.id
_entity.type
_entity.pdbx_description
1 polymer ?
#
loop_
_entity_poly.entity_id
_entity_poly.type
_entity_poly.pdbx_seq_one_letter_code
_entity_poly.pdbx_strand_id
1 'polypeptide(L)' 'MELFMKHPQELQNNLLMDMIRFARHTEVGKKYGFADMKSYRDFADRVPLGNYNDVQDDIERCKNGENNILWPTPIKWFA' A
#
# COMPACT_ATOMS: atom_id res chain seq x y z
N MET A 1 -18.71 -4.27 15.98
CA MET A 1 -17.51 -4.49 16.83
C MET A 1 -17.07 -5.96 16.88
N GLU A 2 -17.97 -6.94 16.96
CA GLU A 2 -17.57 -8.36 17.05
C GLU A 2 -17.01 -9.00 15.76
N LEU A 3 -17.31 -8.43 14.59
CA LEU A 3 -16.97 -9.05 13.30
C LEU A 3 -15.45 -9.18 13.07
N PHE A 4 -14.67 -8.21 13.56
CA PHE A 4 -13.21 -8.22 13.45
C PHE A 4 -12.56 -9.36 14.25
N MET A 5 -13.16 -9.72 15.39
CA MET A 5 -12.68 -10.84 16.21
C MET A 5 -13.18 -12.19 15.69
N LYS A 6 -14.37 -12.22 15.08
CA LYS A 6 -14.97 -13.45 14.53
C LYS A 6 -14.35 -13.87 13.18
N HIS A 7 -13.97 -12.90 12.35
CA HIS A 7 -13.43 -13.14 10.99
C HIS A 7 -12.17 -12.31 10.69
N PRO A 8 -11.10 -12.41 11.51
CA PRO A 8 -9.93 -11.55 11.39
C PRO A 8 -9.19 -11.72 10.06
N GLN A 9 -9.10 -12.95 9.54
CA GLN A 9 -8.38 -13.24 8.30
C GLN A 9 -9.08 -12.65 7.07
N GLU A 10 -10.39 -12.85 6.96
CA GLU A 10 -11.18 -12.32 5.86
C GLU A 10 -11.15 -10.80 5.84
N LEU A 11 -11.28 -10.19 7.03
CA LEU A 11 -11.16 -8.74 7.17
C LEU A 11 -9.80 -8.22 6.68
N GLN A 12 -8.70 -8.82 7.15
CA GLN A 12 -7.36 -8.38 6.77
C GLN A 12 -7.13 -8.53 5.26
N ASN A 13 -7.60 -9.63 4.66
CA ASN A 13 -7.51 -9.82 3.22
C ASN A 13 -8.33 -8.76 2.46
N ASN A 14 -9.56 -8.47 2.88
CA ASN A 14 -10.38 -7.44 2.24
C ASN A 14 -9.74 -6.05 2.36
N LEU A 15 -9.23 -5.71 3.55
CA LEU A 15 -8.52 -4.46 3.80
C LEU A 15 -7.30 -4.32 2.88
N LEU A 16 -6.47 -5.36 2.80
CA LEU A 16 -5.30 -5.37 1.90
C LEU A 16 -5.72 -5.13 0.44
N MET A 17 -6.72 -5.86 -0.04
CA MET A 17 -7.19 -5.75 -1.43
C MET A 17 -7.78 -4.36 -1.72
N ASP A 18 -8.47 -3.75 -0.76
CA ASP A 18 -8.99 -2.38 -0.89
C ASP A 18 -7.84 -1.36 -0.95
N MET A 19 -6.80 -1.51 -0.12
CA MET A 19 -5.62 -0.65 -0.13
C MET A 19 -4.84 -0.77 -1.45
N ILE A 20 -4.62 -1.99 -1.95
CA ILE A 20 -3.97 -2.26 -3.24
C ILE A 20 -4.76 -1.60 -4.38
N ARG A 21 -6.09 -1.81 -4.41
CA ARG A 21 -6.95 -1.22 -5.43
C ARG A 21 -6.92 0.30 -5.38
N PHE A 22 -6.96 0.89 -4.19
CA PHE A 22 -6.90 2.33 -4.01
C PHE A 22 -5.57 2.91 -4.50
N ALA A 23 -4.46 2.26 -4.16
CA ALA A 23 -3.11 2.68 -4.50
C ALA A 23 -2.64 2.30 -5.92
N ARG A 24 -3.47 1.63 -6.73
CA ARG A 24 -3.02 1.04 -8.01
C ARG A 24 -2.41 2.00 -9.04
N HIS A 25 -2.72 3.29 -8.93
CA HIS A 25 -2.25 4.33 -9.85
C HIS A 25 -1.07 5.14 -9.32
N THR A 26 -0.59 4.85 -8.11
CA THR A 26 0.62 5.49 -7.56
C THR A 26 1.87 4.96 -8.25
N GLU A 27 3.00 5.64 -8.07
CA GLU A 27 4.29 5.17 -8.55
C GLU A 27 4.61 3.77 -8.00
N VAL A 28 4.40 3.55 -6.70
CA VAL A 28 4.56 2.23 -6.06
C VAL A 28 3.56 1.21 -6.61
N GLY A 29 2.30 1.61 -6.82
CA GLY A 29 1.29 0.73 -7.38
C GLY A 29 1.63 0.27 -8.80
N LYS A 30 2.23 1.14 -9.62
CA LYS A 30 2.75 0.78 -10.94
C LYS A 30 3.99 -0.09 -10.83
N LYS A 31 4.93 0.25 -9.94
CA LYS A 31 6.19 -0.48 -9.70
C LYS A 31 5.95 -1.95 -9.38
N TYR A 32 4.96 -2.25 -8.54
CA TYR A 32 4.66 -3.62 -8.12
C TYR A 32 3.45 -4.26 -8.84
N GLY A 33 2.83 -3.56 -9.79
CA GLY A 33 1.69 -4.09 -10.54
C GLY A 33 0.44 -4.32 -9.69
N PHE A 34 -0.01 -3.31 -8.95
CA PHE A 34 -1.21 -3.40 -8.11
C PHE A 34 -2.51 -3.50 -8.92
N ALA A 35 -2.51 -3.07 -10.19
CA ALA A 35 -3.70 -3.03 -11.02
C ALA A 35 -4.26 -4.43 -11.36
N ASP A 36 -3.42 -5.46 -11.43
CA ASP A 36 -3.79 -6.83 -11.77
C ASP A 36 -3.69 -7.82 -10.60
N MET A 37 -3.27 -7.37 -9.41
CA MET A 37 -3.26 -8.19 -8.19
C MET A 37 -4.67 -8.61 -7.76
N LYS A 38 -4.85 -9.90 -7.48
CA LYS A 38 -6.15 -10.50 -7.12
C LYS A 38 -6.13 -11.24 -5.80
N SER A 39 -4.95 -11.47 -5.23
CA SER A 39 -4.79 -12.26 -4.02
C SER A 39 -3.65 -11.76 -3.15
N TYR A 40 -3.69 -12.14 -1.87
CA TYR A 40 -2.55 -11.99 -0.96
C TYR A 40 -1.27 -12.62 -1.52
N ARG A 41 -1.37 -13.74 -2.24
CA ARG A 41 -0.22 -14.40 -2.85
C ARG A 41 0.44 -13.53 -3.92
N ASP A 42 -0.34 -12.88 -4.78
CA ASP A 42 0.20 -11.93 -5.76
C ASP A 42 0.94 -10.78 -5.08
N PHE A 43 0.41 -10.28 -3.96
CA PHE A 43 1.05 -9.24 -3.16
C PHE A 43 2.36 -9.73 -2.56
N ALA A 44 2.35 -10.88 -1.89
CA ALA A 44 3.52 -11.45 -1.22
C ALA A 44 4.64 -11.83 -2.20
N ASP A 45 4.29 -12.27 -3.42
CA ASP A 45 5.28 -12.64 -4.45
C ASP A 45 5.92 -11.42 -5.12
N ARG A 46 5.24 -10.26 -5.15
CA ARG A 46 5.69 -9.06 -5.90
C ARG A 46 6.20 -7.93 -5.02
N VAL A 47 5.73 -7.82 -3.77
CA VAL A 47 6.10 -6.74 -2.85
C VAL A 47 7.13 -7.28 -1.84
N PRO A 48 8.41 -6.87 -1.94
CA PRO A 48 9.44 -7.35 -1.03
C PRO A 48 9.23 -6.80 0.38
N LEU A 49 9.65 -7.58 1.38
CA LEU A 49 9.85 -7.06 2.73
C LEU A 49 10.99 -6.03 2.69
N GLY A 50 10.72 -4.84 3.21
CA GLY A 50 11.69 -3.75 3.26
C GLY A 50 11.77 -3.11 4.64
N ASN A 51 12.80 -2.30 4.81
CA ASN A 51 13.05 -1.45 5.96
C ASN A 51 12.83 0.03 5.58
N TYR A 52 13.03 0.93 6.54
CA TYR A 52 12.81 2.37 6.33
C TYR A 52 13.65 2.95 5.18
N ASN A 53 14.91 2.53 5.06
CA ASN A 53 15.82 3.06 4.05
C ASN A 53 15.35 2.74 2.63
N ASP A 54 14.60 1.64 2.44
CA ASP A 54 14.09 1.23 1.13
C ASP A 54 13.00 2.17 0.59
N VAL A 55 12.38 2.97 1.46
CA VAL A 55 11.31 3.92 1.13
C VAL A 55 11.64 5.37 1.51
N GLN A 56 12.82 5.62 2.09
CA GLN A 56 13.21 6.93 2.59
C GLN A 56 13.18 8.00 1.49
N ASP A 57 13.70 7.68 0.30
CA ASP A 57 13.73 8.60 -0.83
C ASP A 57 12.31 8.97 -1.30
N ASP A 58 11.41 7.99 -1.35
CA ASP A 58 9.99 8.22 -1.70
C ASP A 58 9.29 9.08 -0.65
N ILE A 59 9.59 8.87 0.64
CA ILE A 59 9.09 9.69 1.74
C ILE A 59 9.59 11.13 1.61
N GLU A 60 10.87 11.34 1.29
CA GLU A 60 11.46 12.66 1.13
C GLU A 60 10.85 13.42 -0.07
N ARG A 61 10.64 12.73 -1.19
CA ARG A 61 9.88 13.28 -2.33
C ARG A 61 8.47 13.70 -1.92
N CYS A 62 7.78 12.87 -1.13
CA CYS A 62 6.45 13.21 -0.60
C CYS A 62 6.48 14.45 0.30
N LYS A 63 7.49 14.58 1.18
CA LYS A 63 7.68 15.76 2.04
C LYS A 63 7.93 17.03 1.22
N ASN A 64 8.64 16.91 0.10
CA ASN A 64 8.91 18.01 -0.82
C ASN A 64 7.73 18.36 -1.75
N GLY A 65 6.57 17.73 -1.54
CA GLY A 65 5.31 18.08 -2.20
C GLY A 65 4.98 17.25 -3.43
N GLU A 66 5.80 16.25 -3.78
CA GLU A 66 5.41 15.27 -4.80
C GLU A 66 4.27 14.38 -4.25
N ASN A 67 3.21 14.23 -5.03
CA ASN A 67 2.05 13.43 -4.65
C ASN A 67 1.99 12.15 -5.47
N ASN A 68 1.16 11.19 -5.03
CA ASN A 68 0.86 9.96 -5.78
C ASN A 68 2.10 9.03 -5.98
N ILE A 69 3.06 9.06 -5.05
CA ILE A 69 4.21 8.14 -5.01
C ILE A 69 3.85 6.89 -4.19
N LEU A 70 3.73 7.05 -2.87
CA LEU A 70 3.39 5.98 -1.92
C LEU A 70 1.88 5.83 -1.75
N TRP A 71 1.15 6.95 -1.77
CA TRP A 71 -0.29 6.99 -1.53
C TRP A 71 -1.00 7.97 -2.49
N PRO A 72 -2.22 7.68 -2.96
CA PRO A 72 -2.89 8.50 -3.97
C PRO A 72 -3.28 9.90 -3.50
N THR A 73 -3.56 10.09 -2.21
CA THR A 73 -4.00 11.37 -1.65
C THR A 73 -2.83 12.13 -1.02
N PRO A 74 -2.87 13.47 -0.99
CA PRO A 74 -1.82 14.27 -0.35
C PRO A 74 -1.57 13.84 1.10
N ILE A 75 -0.29 13.60 1.43
CA ILE A 75 0.16 13.25 2.78
C ILE A 75 0.41 14.55 3.53
N LYS A 76 -0.32 14.78 4.63
CA LYS A 76 -0.25 16.03 5.41
C LYS A 76 0.61 15.92 6.66
N TRP A 77 0.74 14.72 7.21
CA TRP A 77 1.40 14.47 8.48
C TRP A 77 2.39 13.33 8.30
N PHE A 78 3.59 13.52 8.85
CA PHE A 78 4.64 12.52 8.93
C PHE A 78 4.93 12.29 10.41
N ALA A 79 4.96 11.03 10.83
CA ALA A 79 5.20 10.60 12.22
C ALA A 79 6.58 9.96 12.37
#